data_AF-A0A7W4HAV3-F1
#
_entry.id   AF-A0A7W4HAV3-F1
#
_cell.length_a   1.000
_cell.length_b   1.000
_cell.length_c   1.000
_cell.angle_alpha   90.00
_cell.angle_beta   90.00
_cell.angle_gamma   90.00
#
_symmetry.space_group_name_H-M   'P 1'
#
loop_
_entity.id
_entity.type
_entity.pdbx_description
1 polymer ?
#
loop_
_entity_poly.entity_id
_entity_poly.type
_entity_poly.pdbx_seq_one_letter_code
_entity_poly.pdbx_strand_id
1 'polypeptide(L)'
;MKKMSEERIKTKLSQKITDSRRLKFLELYLTPGTKYFNNGYQSAIKAGFTENTAVTILSKYKWVTDGIKMIRGNSIDTQVLAEKSRKVLSKSLDSDDPKIAQDTAKFISSHIDPDFIQKQEVNIQLPSPIYGGKSKESDIKKEDE
;
A
#
# COMPACT_ATOMS: atom_id res chain seq x y z
N MET A 1 21.04 7.70 -6.41
CA MET A 1 19.69 7.62 -7.02
C MET A 1 18.66 8.59 -6.43
N LYS A 2 18.65 8.90 -5.11
CA LYS A 2 17.68 9.84 -4.47
C LYS A 2 17.60 11.26 -5.06
N LYS A 3 18.75 11.91 -5.33
CA LYS A 3 18.77 13.29 -5.88
C LYS A 3 18.10 13.40 -7.25
N MET A 4 18.24 12.38 -8.09
CA MET A 4 17.63 12.33 -9.42
C MET A 4 16.10 12.29 -9.38
N SER A 5 15.49 11.65 -8.37
CA SER A 5 14.03 11.66 -8.21
C SER A 5 13.51 12.98 -7.68
N GLU A 6 14.23 13.61 -6.75
CA GLU A 6 13.87 14.92 -6.17
C GLU A 6 13.86 16.03 -7.24
N GLU A 7 14.94 16.13 -8.02
CA GLU A 7 15.08 17.16 -9.06
C GLU A 7 14.03 17.02 -10.16
N ARG A 8 13.68 15.78 -10.55
CA ARG A 8 12.61 15.48 -11.52
C ARG A 8 11.22 15.85 -10.99
N ILE A 9 10.96 15.62 -9.70
CA ILE A 9 9.69 15.99 -9.06
C ILE A 9 9.56 17.52 -9.03
N LYS A 10 10.62 18.20 -8.62
CA LYS A 10 10.66 19.66 -8.50
C LYS A 10 10.44 20.36 -9.84
N THR A 11 11.15 19.93 -10.88
CA THR A 11 11.02 20.50 -12.24
C THR A 11 9.63 20.30 -12.84
N LYS A 12 9.01 19.13 -12.66
CA LYS A 12 7.64 18.88 -13.12
C LYS A 12 6.59 19.71 -12.37
N LEU A 13 6.75 19.87 -11.05
CA LEU A 13 5.82 20.66 -10.23
C LEU A 13 5.92 22.17 -10.52
N SER A 14 7.14 22.69 -10.68
CA SER A 14 7.39 24.13 -10.90
C SER A 14 6.84 24.65 -12.22
N GLN A 15 6.64 23.77 -13.22
CA GLN A 15 6.09 24.15 -14.52
C GLN A 15 4.60 24.53 -14.47
N LYS A 16 3.84 24.01 -13.49
CA LYS A 16 2.37 24.17 -13.45
C LYS A 16 1.85 24.83 -12.18
N ILE A 17 2.61 24.77 -11.09
CA ILE A 17 2.22 25.34 -9.80
C ILE A 17 3.08 26.57 -9.53
N THR A 18 2.44 27.74 -9.57
CA THR A 18 3.08 29.04 -9.34
C THR A 18 3.17 29.41 -7.86
N ASP A 19 2.31 28.83 -7.01
CA ASP A 19 2.30 29.09 -5.55
C ASP A 19 3.42 28.32 -4.85
N SER A 20 4.34 29.07 -4.23
CA SER A 20 5.54 28.54 -3.56
C SER A 20 5.20 27.62 -2.39
N ARG A 21 4.11 27.86 -1.65
CA ARG A 21 3.72 27.01 -0.51
C ARG A 21 3.18 25.67 -0.98
N ARG A 22 2.39 25.69 -2.06
CA ARG A 22 1.82 24.47 -2.66
C ARG A 22 2.91 23.58 -3.25
N LEU A 23 3.89 24.20 -3.91
CA LEU A 23 5.03 23.49 -4.47
C LEU A 23 5.85 22.82 -3.36
N LYS A 24 6.16 23.57 -2.29
CA LYS A 24 6.92 23.04 -1.14
C LYS A 24 6.18 21.91 -0.43
N PHE A 25 4.87 21.99 -0.29
CA PHE A 25 4.05 20.90 0.24
C PHE A 25 4.18 19.63 -0.60
N LEU A 26 3.98 19.74 -1.93
CA LEU A 26 4.04 18.59 -2.83
C LEU A 26 5.45 17.99 -2.90
N GLU A 27 6.49 18.82 -2.89
CA GLU A 27 7.89 18.38 -2.84
C GLU A 27 8.13 17.53 -1.58
N LEU A 28 7.75 18.02 -0.40
CA LEU A 28 7.94 17.28 0.86
C LEU A 28 7.09 16.01 0.94
N TYR A 29 5.85 16.07 0.46
CA TYR A 29 4.92 14.96 0.52
C TYR A 29 5.28 13.81 -0.42
N LEU A 30 5.83 14.13 -1.60
CA LEU A 30 6.10 13.17 -2.67
C LEU A 30 7.53 12.68 -2.71
N THR A 31 8.48 13.34 -2.04
CA THR A 31 9.88 12.93 -2.06
C THR A 31 10.13 11.71 -1.16
N PRO A 32 10.46 10.53 -1.74
CA PRO A 32 10.67 9.31 -0.97
C PRO A 32 11.94 9.38 -0.11
N GLY A 33 11.83 8.93 1.14
CA GLY A 33 12.95 8.88 2.08
C GLY A 33 13.24 10.19 2.82
N THR A 34 12.33 11.16 2.75
CA THR A 34 12.28 12.31 3.67
C THR A 34 11.37 11.98 4.86
N LYS A 35 11.59 12.66 5.99
CA LYS A 35 10.73 12.54 7.20
C LYS A 35 9.25 12.86 6.93
N TYR A 36 8.99 13.63 5.87
CA TYR A 36 7.66 14.15 5.52
C TYR A 36 6.96 13.34 4.43
N PHE A 37 7.64 12.33 3.87
CA PHE A 37 7.10 11.49 2.81
C PHE A 37 5.79 10.84 3.23
N ASN A 38 4.77 10.95 2.39
CA ASN A 38 3.42 10.41 2.63
C ASN A 38 2.74 10.92 3.91
N ASN A 39 3.28 11.96 4.55
CA ASN A 39 2.69 12.59 5.73
C ASN A 39 2.14 13.97 5.34
N GLY A 40 0.85 14.02 5.02
CA GLY A 40 0.18 15.25 4.57
C GLY A 40 0.22 16.35 5.61
N TYR A 41 -0.04 16.02 6.88
CA TYR A 41 -0.06 16.99 7.97
C TYR A 41 1.31 17.64 8.17
N GLN A 42 2.37 16.84 8.37
CA GLN A 42 3.71 17.38 8.63
C GLN A 42 4.29 18.12 7.41
N SER A 43 3.99 17.65 6.19
CA SER A 43 4.36 18.35 4.96
C SER A 43 3.69 19.73 4.87
N ALA A 44 2.42 19.83 5.27
CA ALA A 44 1.65 21.08 5.22
C ALA A 44 2.15 22.10 6.26
N ILE A 45 2.39 21.65 7.50
CA ILE A 45 2.96 22.51 8.55
C ILE A 45 4.33 23.04 8.11
N LYS A 46 5.20 22.18 7.57
CA LYS A 46 6.53 22.57 7.10
C LYS A 46 6.50 23.51 5.88
N ALA A 47 5.43 23.43 5.07
CA ALA A 47 5.18 24.33 3.96
C ALA A 47 4.55 25.67 4.39
N GLY A 48 4.17 25.85 5.65
CA GLY A 48 3.63 27.09 6.21
C GLY A 48 2.11 27.21 6.13
N PHE A 49 1.39 26.08 6.08
CA PHE A 49 -0.07 26.06 6.23
C PHE A 49 -0.47 26.08 7.71
N THR A 50 -1.67 26.56 8.01
CA THR A 50 -2.22 26.54 9.37
C THR A 50 -2.61 25.12 9.76
N GLU A 51 -2.69 24.83 11.05
CA GLU A 51 -3.07 23.50 11.54
C GLU A 51 -4.44 23.05 11.00
N ASN A 52 -5.42 23.96 11.01
CA ASN A 52 -6.77 23.69 10.47
C ASN A 52 -6.75 23.31 8.98
N THR A 53 -5.87 23.93 8.19
CA THR A 53 -5.71 23.56 6.78
C THR A 53 -4.90 22.29 6.61
N ALA A 54 -3.86 22.06 7.42
CA ALA A 54 -3.03 20.86 7.37
C ALA A 54 -3.83 19.57 7.63
N VAL A 55 -4.80 19.60 8.55
CA VAL A 55 -5.68 18.44 8.84
C VAL A 55 -6.52 18.04 7.63
N THR A 56 -6.98 19.00 6.83
CA THR A 56 -7.92 18.77 5.73
C THR A 56 -7.27 18.87 4.34
N ILE A 57 -5.96 19.06 4.27
CA ILE A 57 -5.28 19.45 3.03
C ILE A 57 -5.43 18.42 1.91
N LEU A 58 -5.37 17.13 2.27
CA LEU A 58 -5.43 16.00 1.32
C LEU A 58 -6.83 15.79 0.73
N SER A 59 -7.89 16.11 1.49
CA SER A 59 -9.28 15.87 1.08
C SER A 59 -9.95 17.09 0.49
N LYS A 60 -9.61 18.30 0.98
CA LYS A 60 -10.32 19.54 0.62
C LYS A 60 -9.85 20.17 -0.68
N TYR A 61 -8.58 19.99 -1.05
CA TYR A 61 -7.98 20.77 -2.13
C TYR A 61 -7.68 19.95 -3.38
N LYS A 62 -8.38 20.26 -4.47
CA LYS A 62 -8.20 19.60 -5.77
C LYS A 62 -6.78 19.73 -6.34
N TRP A 63 -6.09 20.85 -6.08
CA TRP A 63 -4.71 21.03 -6.54
C TRP A 63 -3.73 20.02 -5.92
N VAL A 64 -4.02 19.50 -4.72
CA VAL A 64 -3.22 18.45 -4.08
C VAL A 64 -3.39 17.15 -4.83
N THR A 65 -4.64 16.74 -5.08
CA THR A 65 -4.94 15.54 -5.85
C THR A 65 -4.36 15.61 -7.27
N ASP A 66 -4.45 16.78 -7.92
CA ASP A 66 -3.91 16.98 -9.27
C ASP A 66 -2.37 16.97 -9.27
N GLY A 67 -1.73 17.58 -8.27
CA GLY A 67 -0.28 17.57 -8.11
C GLY A 67 0.28 16.16 -7.84
N ILE A 68 -0.41 15.39 -6.99
CA ILE A 68 -0.08 13.97 -6.75
C ILE A 68 -0.23 13.17 -8.04
N LYS A 69 -1.32 13.37 -8.80
CA LYS A 69 -1.55 12.71 -10.10
C LYS A 69 -0.50 13.08 -11.14
N MET A 70 0.01 14.31 -11.17
CA MET A 70 1.08 14.67 -12.12
C MET A 70 2.38 13.92 -11.86
N ILE A 71 2.71 13.65 -10.59
CA ILE A 71 3.97 13.02 -10.21
C ILE A 71 3.87 11.49 -10.18
N ARG A 72 2.84 10.94 -9.54
CA ARG A 72 2.62 9.49 -9.44
C ARG A 72 1.91 8.90 -10.68
N GLY A 73 1.50 9.74 -11.62
CA GLY A 73 0.54 9.40 -12.66
C GLY A 73 -0.88 9.49 -12.12
N ASN A 74 -1.89 9.58 -13.01
CA ASN A 74 -3.23 9.17 -12.63
C ASN A 74 -3.06 7.82 -11.98
N SER A 75 -3.46 7.67 -10.71
CA SER A 75 -3.70 6.36 -10.09
C SER A 75 -4.22 5.48 -11.20
N ILE A 76 -3.39 4.55 -11.71
CA ILE A 76 -3.71 3.81 -12.93
C ILE A 76 -5.11 3.31 -12.67
N ASP A 77 -6.05 3.79 -13.48
CA ASP A 77 -7.48 3.63 -13.22
C ASP A 77 -7.67 2.21 -12.72
N THR A 78 -8.23 2.04 -11.52
CA THR A 78 -8.24 0.72 -10.87
C THR A 78 -8.77 -0.35 -11.81
N GLN A 79 -9.67 0.04 -12.71
CA GLN A 79 -10.16 -0.74 -13.84
C GLN A 79 -9.06 -1.06 -14.87
N VAL A 80 -8.31 -0.08 -15.37
CA VAL A 80 -7.17 -0.30 -16.28
C VAL A 80 -6.08 -1.17 -15.64
N LEU A 81 -5.81 -1.02 -14.34
CA LEU A 81 -4.84 -1.87 -13.64
C LEU A 81 -5.37 -3.30 -13.50
N ALA A 82 -6.66 -3.44 -13.18
CA ALA A 82 -7.32 -4.74 -13.13
C ALA A 82 -7.34 -5.42 -14.51
N GLU A 83 -7.60 -4.69 -15.60
CA GLU A 83 -7.53 -5.20 -16.97
C GLU A 83 -6.12 -5.64 -17.34
N LYS A 84 -5.09 -4.84 -17.00
CA LYS A 84 -3.69 -5.23 -17.21
C LYS A 84 -3.34 -6.49 -16.42
N SER A 85 -3.77 -6.57 -15.16
CA SER A 85 -3.60 -7.75 -14.33
C SER A 85 -4.25 -8.98 -14.96
N ARG A 86 -5.51 -8.88 -15.40
CA ARG A 86 -6.23 -9.96 -16.11
C ARG A 86 -5.50 -10.41 -17.38
N LYS A 87 -4.99 -9.47 -18.18
CA LYS A 87 -4.21 -9.79 -19.40
C LYS A 87 -2.91 -10.52 -19.08
N VAL A 88 -2.19 -10.10 -18.03
CA VAL A 88 -0.98 -10.77 -17.58
C VAL A 88 -1.31 -12.18 -17.07
N LEU A 89 -2.34 -12.32 -16.24
CA LEU A 89 -2.79 -13.63 -15.73
C LEU A 89 -3.18 -14.59 -16.87
N SER A 90 -3.91 -14.11 -17.88
CA SER A 90 -4.25 -14.90 -19.07
C SER A 90 -2.98 -15.36 -19.79
N LYS A 91 -2.04 -14.44 -20.03
CA LYS A 91 -0.77 -14.78 -20.69
C LYS A 91 0.09 -15.74 -19.86
N SER A 92 0.08 -15.60 -18.54
CA SER A 92 0.81 -16.47 -17.62
C SER A 92 0.19 -17.87 -17.54
N LEU A 93 -1.12 -18.01 -17.75
CA LEU A 93 -1.79 -19.30 -17.85
C LEU A 93 -1.38 -20.06 -19.13
N ASP A 94 -1.26 -19.34 -20.25
CA ASP A 94 -0.83 -19.89 -21.55
C ASP A 94 0.70 -19.91 -21.72
N SER A 95 1.45 -19.80 -20.63
CA SER A 95 2.92 -19.76 -20.65
C SER A 95 3.50 -21.16 -20.93
N ASP A 96 4.54 -21.23 -21.78
CA ASP A 96 5.25 -22.48 -22.07
C ASP A 96 6.03 -23.02 -20.83
N ASP A 97 6.29 -22.16 -19.84
CA ASP A 97 6.86 -22.58 -18.56
C ASP A 97 5.79 -23.24 -17.68
N PRO A 98 5.90 -24.57 -17.44
CA PRO A 98 4.89 -25.32 -16.71
C PRO A 98 4.72 -24.84 -15.27
N LYS A 99 5.77 -24.28 -14.65
CA LYS A 99 5.70 -23.79 -13.27
C LYS A 99 4.86 -22.52 -13.18
N ILE A 100 5.10 -21.57 -14.08
CA ILE A 100 4.35 -20.30 -14.12
C ILE A 100 2.88 -20.57 -14.46
N ALA A 101 2.62 -21.46 -15.43
CA ALA A 101 1.27 -21.86 -15.78
C ALA A 101 0.55 -22.54 -14.61
N GLN A 102 1.22 -23.47 -13.91
CA GLN A 102 0.64 -24.18 -12.76
C GLN A 102 0.36 -23.25 -11.57
N ASP A 103 1.30 -22.38 -11.20
CA ASP A 103 1.12 -21.42 -10.10
C ASP A 103 -0.02 -20.43 -10.41
N THR A 104 -0.10 -19.97 -11.66
CA THR A 104 -1.18 -19.08 -12.11
C THR A 104 -2.54 -19.81 -12.11
N ALA A 105 -2.59 -21.06 -12.57
CA ALA A 105 -3.80 -21.88 -12.54
C ALA A 105 -4.27 -22.15 -11.10
N LYS A 106 -3.35 -22.47 -10.18
CA LYS A 106 -3.65 -22.66 -8.76
C LYS A 106 -4.20 -21.37 -8.13
N PHE A 107 -3.59 -20.23 -8.44
CA PHE A 107 -4.08 -18.93 -7.97
C PHE A 107 -5.50 -18.65 -8.47
N ILE A 108 -5.76 -18.81 -9.77
CA ILE A 108 -7.08 -18.53 -10.35
C ILE A 108 -8.14 -19.50 -9.81
N SER A 109 -7.87 -20.81 -9.81
CA SER A 109 -8.81 -21.83 -9.30
C SER A 109 -9.19 -21.58 -7.84
N SER A 110 -8.24 -21.23 -6.98
CA SER A 110 -8.54 -20.89 -5.57
C SER A 110 -9.42 -19.66 -5.37
N HIS A 111 -9.55 -18.78 -6.38
CA HIS A 111 -10.41 -17.59 -6.30
C HIS A 111 -11.78 -17.79 -6.96
N ILE A 112 -11.93 -18.82 -7.81
CA ILE A 112 -13.18 -19.12 -8.53
C ILE A 112 -13.95 -20.23 -7.81
N ASP A 113 -13.25 -21.33 -7.51
CA ASP A 113 -13.87 -22.54 -7.00
C ASP A 113 -13.50 -22.76 -5.53
N PRO A 114 -14.49 -22.80 -4.63
CA PRO A 114 -14.26 -22.99 -3.20
C PRO A 114 -13.64 -24.36 -2.87
N ASP A 115 -13.82 -25.36 -3.75
CA ASP A 115 -13.27 -26.71 -3.59
C ASP A 115 -11.74 -26.75 -3.72
N PHE A 116 -11.14 -25.77 -4.40
CA PHE A 116 -9.68 -25.63 -4.53
C PHE A 116 -9.05 -24.85 -3.37
N ILE A 117 -9.87 -24.31 -2.45
CA ILE A 117 -9.39 -23.65 -1.24
C ILE A 117 -9.15 -24.72 -0.18
N GLN A 118 -7.96 -25.31 -0.17
CA GLN A 118 -7.48 -26.04 1.00
C GLN A 118 -7.23 -25.04 2.14
N LYS A 119 -8.28 -24.76 2.92
CA LYS A 119 -8.14 -24.10 4.21
C LYS A 119 -7.42 -25.08 5.12
N GLN A 120 -6.14 -24.86 5.37
CA GLN A 120 -5.43 -25.58 6.41
C GLN A 120 -6.02 -25.12 7.75
N GLU A 121 -6.84 -25.97 8.38
CA GLU A 121 -7.29 -25.75 9.74
C GLU A 121 -6.08 -25.92 10.67
N VAL A 122 -5.37 -24.83 10.90
CA VAL A 122 -4.30 -24.81 11.89
C VAL A 122 -5.00 -24.80 13.25
N ASN A 123 -5.04 -25.96 13.90
CA ASN A 123 -5.54 -26.08 15.26
C ASN A 123 -4.49 -25.47 16.22
N ILE A 124 -4.46 -24.13 16.26
CA ILE A 124 -3.60 -23.41 17.18
C ILE A 124 -4.26 -23.51 18.56
N GLN A 125 -3.79 -24.44 19.39
CA GLN A 125 -4.07 -24.40 20.82
C GLN A 125 -3.37 -23.17 21.40
N LEU A 126 -4.03 -22.02 21.34
CA LEU A 126 -3.56 -20.83 22.03
C LEU A 126 -3.65 -21.13 23.54
N PRO A 127 -2.56 -20.96 24.31
CA PRO A 127 -2.65 -21.01 25.76
C PRO A 127 -3.69 -19.97 26.19
N SER A 128 -4.50 -20.32 27.18
CA SER A 128 -5.53 -19.43 27.72
C SER A 128 -4.91 -18.04 27.97
N PRO A 129 -5.52 -16.95 27.45
CA PRO A 129 -4.94 -15.62 27.58
C PRO A 129 -4.73 -15.33 29.07
N ILE A 130 -3.49 -15.06 29.45
CA ILE A 130 -3.13 -14.68 30.82
C ILE A 130 -3.62 -13.25 31.03
N TYR A 131 -4.91 -13.07 31.26
CA TYR A 131 -5.46 -11.81 31.75
C TYR A 131 -5.80 -11.98 33.23
N GLY A 132 -4.98 -11.40 34.11
CA GLY A 132 -5.35 -11.21 35.52
C GLY A 132 -4.76 -12.17 36.56
N GLY A 133 -3.71 -12.93 36.24
CA GLY A 133 -2.89 -13.62 37.25
C GLY A 133 -3.46 -14.95 37.79
N LYS A 134 -2.55 -15.93 37.87
CA LYS A 134 -2.69 -17.32 38.35
C LYS A 134 -3.22 -18.33 37.33
N SER A 135 -2.33 -18.85 36.50
CA SER A 135 -2.46 -20.20 35.95
C SER A 135 -2.46 -21.21 37.10
N LYS A 136 -3.42 -22.14 37.12
CA LYS A 136 -3.42 -23.28 38.05
C LYS A 136 -2.41 -24.30 37.53
N GLU A 137 -1.61 -24.89 38.43
CA GLU A 137 -0.61 -25.94 38.15
C GLU A 137 -1.17 -27.25 37.58
N SER A 138 -2.46 -27.31 37.22
CA SER A 138 -3.15 -28.53 36.80
C SER A 138 -3.18 -28.80 35.29
N ASP A 139 -2.67 -27.91 34.44
CA ASP A 139 -2.87 -28.01 32.98
C ASP A 139 -1.71 -28.67 32.22
N ILE A 140 -0.74 -29.26 32.92
CA ILE A 140 0.24 -30.16 32.30
C ILE A 140 -0.20 -31.59 32.62
N LYS A 141 -1.17 -32.10 31.87
CA LYS A 141 -1.35 -33.55 31.81
C LYS A 141 -0.28 -34.12 30.90
N LYS A 142 0.56 -34.95 31.50
CA LYS A 142 1.63 -35.73 30.88
C LYS A 142 1.04 -36.63 29.78
N GLU A 143 1.83 -36.75 28.72
CA GLU A 143 1.72 -37.77 27.68
C GLU A 143 1.57 -39.16 28.30
N ASP A 144 0.78 -40.02 27.67
CA ASP A 144 1.00 -41.47 27.66
C ASP A 144 0.54 -42.02 26.29
N GLU A 145 1.52 -42.67 25.63
CA GLU A 145 1.52 -43.71 24.57
C GLU A 145 0.62 -43.61 23.32
#